data_AF-A0A1B0CDC4-F1
#
_entry.id   AF-A0A1B0CDC4-F1
#
_cell.length_a   1.000
_cell.length_b   1.000
_cell.length_c   1.000
_cell.angle_alpha   90.00
_cell.angle_beta   90.00
_cell.angle_gamma   90.00
#
_symmetry.space_group_name_H-M   'P 1'
#
loop_
_entity.id
_entity.type
_entity.pdbx_description
1 polymer ?
#
loop_
_entity_poly.entity_id
_entity_poly.type
_entity_poly.pdbx_seq_one_letter_code
_entity_poly.pdbx_strand_id
1 'polypeptide(L)'
;MKINEKNLSMFATTPPSDLEGYLNKRGEVNKSWQRRWFVLKGNLLFYFEKKGDKEPIGVIVLEGCTIELAEDGENYCFQIVFHGTNNRTYYLCAENQEVMEKWMKALTCAGYEYMKLMVAELQRQLGELDEKNAESETQSSSITPKPPPRRQNPFNRVAPAPPVPSSKEQSRPCQKSPAEPSSSSEATSGSQQNIQQPETDGFFKSIHEELGKSFVKEKNRRKTEEVTTKKEASLIDL
;
A
#
# COMPACT_ATOMS: atom_id res chain seq x y z
N MET A 1 22.87 -5.03 -5.48
CA MET A 1 22.92 -3.57 -5.28
C MET A 1 23.57 -3.33 -3.93
N LYS A 2 24.77 -2.74 -3.85
CA LYS A 2 25.51 -2.60 -2.58
C LYS A 2 24.92 -1.43 -1.79
N ILE A 3 24.14 -1.73 -0.76
CA ILE A 3 23.53 -0.70 0.09
C ILE A 3 24.64 -0.05 0.91
N ASN A 4 24.76 1.27 0.84
CA ASN A 4 25.74 2.03 1.61
C ASN A 4 25.24 2.20 3.05
N GLU A 5 25.97 1.66 4.03
CA GLU A 5 25.65 1.73 5.46
C GLU A 5 25.47 3.17 5.97
N LYS A 6 26.22 4.13 5.41
CA LYS A 6 26.08 5.55 5.76
C LYS A 6 24.73 6.10 5.33
N ASN A 7 24.28 5.76 4.13
CA ASN A 7 22.98 6.18 3.62
C ASN A 7 21.85 5.55 4.43
N LEU A 8 22.01 4.28 4.83
CA LEU A 8 21.02 3.57 5.64
C LEU A 8 20.90 4.18 7.05
N SER A 9 22.04 4.51 7.68
CA SER A 9 22.07 5.16 9.00
C SER A 9 21.45 6.57 8.96
N MET A 10 21.76 7.34 7.91
CA MET A 10 21.14 8.64 7.66
C MET A 10 19.63 8.52 7.47
N PHE A 11 19.17 7.55 6.67
CA PHE A 11 17.75 7.31 6.46
C PHE A 11 17.05 6.92 7.77
N ALA A 12 17.65 6.04 8.58
CA ALA A 12 17.08 5.60 9.85
C ALA A 12 16.88 6.76 10.84
N THR A 13 17.74 7.80 10.81
CA THR A 13 17.72 8.90 11.77
C THR A 13 17.02 10.18 11.27
N THR A 14 16.82 10.35 9.97
CA THR A 14 16.23 11.59 9.39
C THR A 14 14.71 11.61 9.47
N PRO A 15 14.05 12.53 10.21
CA PRO A 15 12.58 12.61 10.27
C PRO A 15 11.93 12.89 8.91
N PRO A 16 10.64 12.56 8.71
CA PRO A 16 9.73 11.93 9.66
C PRO A 16 9.91 10.41 9.79
N SER A 17 9.39 9.84 10.88
CA SER A 17 9.25 8.39 11.09
C SER A 17 7.79 8.04 11.30
N ASP A 18 7.35 6.88 10.82
CA ASP A 18 5.95 6.44 10.94
C ASP A 18 5.61 6.08 12.39
N LEU A 19 6.55 5.43 13.08
CA LEU A 19 6.45 5.12 14.50
C LEU A 19 7.83 5.01 15.14
N GLU A 20 7.98 5.54 16.35
CA GLU A 20 9.20 5.38 17.14
C GLU A 20 8.87 5.12 18.61
N GLY A 21 9.71 4.34 19.31
CA GLY A 21 9.42 3.92 20.67
C GLY A 21 10.34 2.84 21.21
N TYR A 22 10.32 2.64 22.53
CA TYR A 22 11.03 1.54 23.16
C TYR A 22 10.22 0.25 23.10
N LEU A 23 10.89 -0.85 22.77
CA LEU A 23 10.39 -2.22 22.93
C LEU A 23 11.50 -3.09 23.52
N ASN A 24 11.10 -4.15 24.22
CA ASN A 24 12.02 -5.20 24.64
C ASN A 24 12.12 -6.24 23.54
N LYS A 25 13.34 -6.53 23.08
CA LYS A 25 13.62 -7.52 22.05
C LYS A 25 14.26 -8.76 22.65
N ARG A 26 13.77 -9.95 22.31
CA ARG A 26 14.39 -11.22 22.70
C ARG A 26 15.66 -11.46 21.89
N GLY A 27 16.74 -11.84 22.59
CA GLY A 27 17.97 -12.32 21.98
C GLY A 27 17.75 -13.64 21.25
N GLU A 28 18.45 -13.84 20.13
CA GLU A 28 18.29 -15.04 19.30
C GLU A 28 18.96 -16.28 19.95
N VAL A 29 20.14 -16.09 20.54
CA VAL A 29 20.92 -17.19 21.15
C VAL A 29 20.62 -17.33 22.65
N ASN A 30 20.76 -16.24 23.39
CA ASN A 30 20.67 -16.24 24.85
C ASN A 30 19.24 -16.01 25.39
N LYS A 31 18.25 -15.83 24.50
CA LYS A 31 16.84 -15.52 24.81
C LYS A 31 16.60 -14.40 25.83
N SER A 32 17.61 -13.58 26.14
CA SER A 32 17.49 -12.47 27.08
C SER A 32 16.72 -11.32 26.45
N TRP A 33 15.86 -10.67 27.23
CA TRP A 33 15.17 -9.46 26.81
C TRP A 33 16.11 -8.25 26.89
N GLN A 34 16.16 -7.47 25.81
CA GLN A 34 16.98 -6.27 25.72
C GLN A 34 16.13 -5.09 25.30
N ARG A 35 16.13 -4.01 26.09
CA ARG A 35 15.43 -2.77 25.73
C ARG A 35 16.14 -2.12 24.55
N ARG A 36 15.38 -1.81 23.50
CA ARG A 36 15.88 -1.24 22.25
C ARG A 36 14.95 -0.12 21.80
N TRP A 37 15.54 0.93 21.23
CA TRP A 37 14.77 2.00 20.60
C TRP A 37 14.46 1.60 19.16
N PHE A 38 13.19 1.46 18.80
CA PHE A 38 12.75 1.09 17.47
C PHE A 38 12.25 2.31 16.70
N VAL A 39 12.53 2.33 15.40
CA VAL A 39 12.07 3.35 14.46
C VAL A 39 11.57 2.65 13.20
N LEU A 40 10.29 2.82 12.90
CA LEU A 40 9.63 2.34 11.69
C LEU A 40 9.63 3.45 10.62
N LYS A 41 10.09 3.12 9.42
CA LYS A 41 10.04 3.97 8.23
C LYS A 41 9.72 3.15 6.99
N GLY A 42 8.55 3.38 6.40
CA GLY A 42 8.01 2.53 5.34
C GLY A 42 7.96 1.08 5.80
N ASN A 43 8.61 0.20 5.04
CA ASN A 43 8.73 -1.23 5.34
C ASN A 43 10.01 -1.61 6.11
N LEU A 44 10.76 -0.63 6.63
CA LEU A 44 12.01 -0.85 7.36
C LEU A 44 11.85 -0.53 8.84
N LEU A 45 12.11 -1.53 9.69
CA LEU A 45 12.13 -1.41 11.14
C LEU A 45 13.57 -1.40 11.64
N PHE A 46 14.06 -0.22 12.00
CA PHE A 46 15.38 -0.02 12.60
C PHE A 46 15.32 -0.18 14.11
N TYR A 47 16.42 -0.64 14.70
CA TYR A 47 16.56 -0.61 16.16
C TYR A 47 17.95 -0.17 16.61
N PHE A 48 17.98 0.59 17.70
CA PHE A 48 19.16 1.25 18.27
C PHE A 48 19.37 0.82 19.71
N GLU A 49 20.55 1.13 20.28
CA GLU A 49 20.81 0.88 21.71
C GLU A 49 19.94 1.81 22.54
N LYS A 50 19.93 3.10 22.16
CA LYS A 50 19.20 4.18 22.83
C LYS A 50 18.60 5.15 21.82
N LYS A 51 17.64 5.95 22.28
CA LYS A 51 17.12 7.08 21.50
C LYS A 51 18.24 8.09 21.24
N GLY A 52 18.36 8.53 19.98
CA GLY A 52 19.34 9.54 19.55
C GLY A 52 20.67 8.98 19.03
N ASP A 53 20.86 7.65 19.06
CA ASP A 53 22.01 7.03 18.44
C ASP A 53 22.01 7.24 16.91
N LYS A 54 23.20 7.46 16.33
CA LYS A 54 23.35 7.73 14.89
C LYS A 54 23.35 6.46 14.04
N GLU A 55 23.82 5.36 14.62
CA GLU A 55 24.01 4.08 13.92
C GLU A 55 23.02 3.05 14.45
N PRO A 56 22.18 2.44 13.58
CA PRO A 56 21.30 1.37 13.99
C PRO A 56 22.12 0.11 14.35
N ILE A 57 21.65 -0.63 15.34
CA ILE A 57 22.18 -1.96 15.68
C ILE A 57 21.76 -2.97 14.61
N GLY A 58 20.62 -2.74 13.97
CA GLY A 58 20.17 -3.54 12.85
C GLY A 58 18.89 -3.00 12.26
N VAL A 59 18.51 -3.64 11.16
CA VAL A 59 17.29 -3.36 10.42
C VAL A 59 16.56 -4.66 10.14
N ILE A 60 15.24 -4.61 10.23
CA ILE A 60 14.32 -5.68 9.88
C ILE A 60 13.49 -5.17 8.71
N VAL A 61 13.52 -5.88 7.59
CA VAL A 61 12.69 -5.59 6.42
C VAL A 61 11.37 -6.33 6.62
N LEU A 62 10.24 -5.62 6.65
CA LEU A 62 8.93 -6.18 6.98
C LEU A 62 8.20 -6.80 5.78
N GLU A 63 8.93 -7.16 4.73
CA GLU A 63 8.35 -7.82 3.55
C GLU A 63 8.24 -9.33 3.79
N GLY A 64 7.08 -9.90 3.45
CA GLY A 64 6.83 -11.34 3.56
C GLY A 64 6.79 -11.87 5.01
N CYS A 65 6.52 -11.00 5.99
CA CYS A 65 6.34 -11.40 7.38
C CYS A 65 4.88 -11.30 7.86
N THR A 66 4.53 -12.09 8.87
CA THR A 66 3.30 -11.93 9.66
C THR A 66 3.61 -11.41 11.06
N ILE A 67 2.68 -10.64 11.60
CA ILE A 67 2.71 -10.14 12.96
C ILE A 67 1.67 -10.91 13.76
N GLU A 68 2.11 -11.63 14.79
CA GLU A 68 1.27 -12.52 15.59
C GLU A 68 1.42 -12.20 17.09
N LEU A 69 0.39 -12.47 17.88
CA LEU A 69 0.51 -12.41 19.34
C LEU A 69 1.43 -13.52 19.82
N ALA A 70 2.27 -13.24 20.82
CA ALA A 70 3.11 -14.27 21.41
C ALA A 70 2.27 -15.14 22.36
N GLU A 71 2.34 -16.47 22.20
CA GLU A 71 1.57 -17.42 23.02
C GLU A 71 2.23 -17.71 24.38
N ASP A 72 3.49 -17.30 24.58
CA ASP A 72 4.38 -17.71 25.70
C ASP A 72 3.99 -17.14 27.10
N GLY A 73 2.76 -16.68 27.31
CA GLY A 73 2.29 -16.18 28.62
C GLY A 73 2.94 -14.88 29.10
N GLU A 74 3.72 -14.22 28.24
CA GLU A 74 4.31 -12.91 28.52
C GLU A 74 3.35 -11.79 28.08
N ASN A 75 3.02 -10.90 29.01
CA ASN A 75 2.07 -9.82 28.76
C ASN A 75 2.62 -8.82 27.73
N TYR A 76 1.76 -8.40 26.80
CA TYR A 76 2.02 -7.36 25.81
C TYR A 76 3.15 -7.71 24.81
N CYS A 77 3.31 -8.99 24.51
CA CYS A 77 4.33 -9.51 23.61
C CYS A 77 3.73 -9.98 22.27
N PHE A 78 4.50 -9.78 21.21
CA PHE A 78 4.16 -10.18 19.84
C PHE A 78 5.41 -10.67 19.11
N GLN A 79 5.19 -11.37 18.00
CA GLN A 79 6.26 -11.93 17.18
C GLN A 79 6.13 -11.50 15.72
N ILE A 80 7.28 -11.28 15.08
CA ILE A 80 7.42 -11.05 13.64
C ILE A 80 7.95 -12.35 13.04
N VAL A 81 7.13 -13.05 12.27
CA VAL A 81 7.42 -14.36 11.69
C VAL A 81 7.72 -14.20 10.21
N PHE A 82 8.88 -14.65 9.76
CA PHE A 82 9.24 -14.67 8.34
C PHE A 82 8.97 -16.06 7.75
N HIS A 83 8.15 -16.11 6.69
CA HIS A 83 7.86 -17.36 6.00
C HIS A 83 8.92 -17.64 4.93
N GLY A 84 9.63 -18.77 5.03
CA GLY A 84 10.62 -19.19 4.03
C GLY A 84 11.67 -20.17 4.56
N THR A 85 12.70 -20.48 3.76
CA THR A 85 13.71 -21.49 4.12
C THR A 85 14.61 -21.14 5.32
N ASN A 86 14.54 -19.92 5.84
CA ASN A 86 15.21 -19.48 7.08
C ASN A 86 14.18 -18.79 7.98
N ASN A 87 13.36 -19.58 8.68
CA ASN A 87 12.31 -19.18 9.63
C ASN A 87 12.88 -18.33 10.79
N ARG A 88 13.23 -17.07 10.52
CA ARG A 88 13.66 -16.14 11.57
C ARG A 88 12.42 -15.54 12.21
N THR A 89 12.35 -15.62 13.53
CA THR A 89 11.26 -15.01 14.31
C THR A 89 11.83 -14.01 15.29
N TYR A 90 11.31 -12.79 15.28
CA TYR A 90 11.66 -11.77 16.27
C TYR A 90 10.55 -11.65 17.31
N TYR A 91 10.91 -11.79 18.57
CA TYR A 91 9.99 -11.59 19.69
C TYR A 91 10.21 -10.21 20.29
N LEU A 92 9.12 -9.45 20.43
CA LEU A 92 9.09 -8.09 20.93
C LEU A 92 8.01 -7.96 22.01
N CYS A 93 8.31 -7.20 23.07
CA CYS A 93 7.34 -6.89 24.12
C CYS A 93 7.26 -5.38 24.34
N ALA A 94 6.04 -4.90 24.49
CA ALA A 94 5.73 -3.53 24.86
C ALA A 94 5.61 -3.36 26.38
N GLU A 95 5.59 -2.10 26.84
CA GLU A 95 5.39 -1.77 28.25
C GLU A 95 3.92 -1.88 28.68
N ASN A 96 2.99 -1.80 27.73
CA ASN A 96 1.54 -1.90 27.95
C ASN A 96 0.80 -2.31 26.67
N GLN A 97 -0.49 -2.61 26.82
CA GLN A 97 -1.39 -3.05 25.75
C GLN A 97 -1.49 -2.03 24.60
N GLU A 98 -1.67 -0.74 24.92
CA GLU A 98 -1.85 0.31 23.92
C GLU A 98 -0.64 0.44 23.00
N VAL A 99 0.57 0.41 23.59
CA VAL A 99 1.82 0.45 22.84
C VAL A 99 1.96 -0.80 21.98
N MET A 100 1.63 -1.99 22.51
CA MET A 100 1.65 -3.24 21.72
C MET A 100 0.73 -3.13 20.50
N GLU A 101 -0.54 -2.77 20.70
CA GLU A 101 -1.52 -2.65 19.62
C GLU A 101 -1.09 -1.64 18.57
N LYS A 102 -0.55 -0.49 19.00
CA LYS A 102 -0.03 0.54 18.11
C LYS A 102 1.11 0.01 17.24
N TRP A 103 2.06 -0.72 17.84
CA TRP A 103 3.16 -1.33 17.10
C TRP A 103 2.68 -2.43 16.16
N MET A 104 1.86 -3.36 16.63
CA MET A 104 1.34 -4.44 15.80
C MET A 104 0.58 -3.89 14.60
N LYS A 105 -0.29 -2.90 14.79
CA LYS A 105 -1.02 -2.24 13.70
C LYS A 105 -0.06 -1.61 12.69
N ALA A 106 0.91 -0.82 13.16
CA ALA A 106 1.85 -0.14 12.28
C ALA A 106 2.70 -1.14 11.47
N LEU A 107 3.17 -2.22 12.08
CA LEU A 107 3.98 -3.24 11.43
C LEU A 107 3.17 -4.05 10.41
N THR A 108 1.93 -4.42 10.73
CA THR A 108 1.04 -5.11 9.78
C THR A 108 0.72 -4.25 8.55
N CYS A 109 0.62 -2.93 8.72
CA CYS A 109 0.35 -1.99 7.63
C CYS A 109 1.59 -1.58 6.83
N ALA A 110 2.80 -1.95 7.26
CA ALA A 110 4.05 -1.47 6.68
C ALA A 110 4.46 -2.21 5.38
N GLY A 111 4.03 -3.46 5.21
CA GLY A 111 4.44 -4.31 4.09
C GLY A 111 3.71 -4.05 2.78
N TYR A 112 4.29 -4.50 1.66
CA TYR A 112 3.72 -4.32 0.32
C TYR A 112 2.32 -4.94 0.17
N GLU A 113 2.07 -6.09 0.80
CA GLU A 113 0.77 -6.77 0.66
C GLU A 113 -0.38 -5.91 1.22
N TYR A 114 -0.14 -5.17 2.30
CA TYR A 114 -1.13 -4.22 2.82
C TYR A 114 -1.38 -3.08 1.84
N MET A 115 -0.32 -2.49 1.27
CA MET A 115 -0.45 -1.42 0.28
C MET A 115 -1.25 -1.90 -0.94
N LYS A 116 -0.97 -3.11 -1.42
CA LYS A 116 -1.67 -3.72 -2.55
C LYS A 116 -3.15 -3.95 -2.26
N LEU A 117 -3.50 -4.47 -1.09
CA LEU A 117 -4.89 -4.63 -0.66
C LEU A 117 -5.60 -3.28 -0.55
N MET A 118 -4.93 -2.26 -0.01
CA MET A 118 -5.46 -0.91 0.07
C MET A 118 -5.73 -0.32 -1.33
N VAL A 119 -4.79 -0.47 -2.26
CA VAL A 119 -4.94 -0.01 -3.65
C VAL A 119 -6.12 -0.68 -4.32
N ALA A 120 -6.27 -2.00 -4.18
CA ALA A 120 -7.38 -2.74 -4.76
C ALA A 120 -8.74 -2.25 -4.21
N GLU A 121 -8.83 -2.03 -2.89
CA GLU A 121 -10.05 -1.52 -2.27
C GLU A 121 -10.37 -0.09 -2.71
N LEU A 122 -9.37 0.80 -2.76
CA LEU A 122 -9.57 2.17 -3.23
C LEU A 122 -9.99 2.23 -4.71
N GLN A 123 -9.43 1.36 -5.56
CA GLN A 123 -9.84 1.24 -6.96
C GLN A 123 -11.31 0.81 -7.08
N ARG A 124 -11.74 -0.14 -6.26
CA ARG A 124 -13.15 -0.56 -6.20
C ARG A 124 -14.06 0.59 -5.79
N GLN A 125 -13.68 1.36 -4.77
CA GLN A 125 -14.44 2.52 -4.31
C GLN A 125 -14.54 3.63 -5.37
N LEU A 126 -13.47 3.87 -6.13
CA LEU A 126 -13.51 4.84 -7.24
C LEU A 126 -14.49 4.40 -8.34
N GLY A 127 -14.49 3.12 -8.71
CA GLY A 127 -15.44 2.59 -9.70
C GLY A 127 -16.90 2.77 -9.30
N GLU A 128 -17.23 2.50 -8.03
CA GLU A 128 -18.61 2.70 -7.52
C GLU A 128 -19.05 4.16 -7.50
N LEU A 129 -18.11 5.10 -7.30
CA LEU A 129 -18.41 6.54 -7.32
C LEU A 129 -18.66 7.04 -8.75
N ASP A 130 -17.90 6.55 -9.73
CA ASP A 130 -18.09 6.92 -11.14
C ASP A 130 -19.46 6.44 -11.65
N GLU A 131 -19.89 5.23 -11.28
CA GLU A 131 -21.23 4.71 -11.60
C GLU A 131 -22.35 5.56 -10.97
N LYS A 132 -22.24 5.90 -9.69
CA LYS A 132 -23.22 6.76 -8.98
C LYS A 132 -23.31 8.15 -9.58
N ASN A 133 -22.19 8.70 -10.07
CA ASN A 133 -22.17 10.02 -10.70
C ASN A 133 -22.85 9.99 -12.09
N ALA A 134 -22.64 8.92 -12.87
CA ALA A 134 -23.32 8.72 -14.17
C ALA A 134 -24.85 8.56 -14.01
N GLU A 135 -25.31 7.87 -12.97
CA GLU A 135 -26.75 7.73 -12.68
C GLU A 135 -27.40 9.07 -12.24
N SER A 136 -26.63 9.93 -11.56
CA SER A 136 -27.09 11.24 -11.07
C SER A 136 -27.28 12.27 -12.20
N GLU A 137 -26.46 12.23 -13.26
CA GLU A 137 -26.62 13.10 -14.43
C GLU A 137 -27.86 12.75 -15.28
N THR A 138 -28.36 11.51 -15.18
CA THR A 138 -29.51 11.05 -15.96
C THR A 138 -30.86 11.53 -15.39
N GLN A 139 -30.91 11.96 -14.11
CA GLN A 139 -32.14 12.48 -13.49
C GLN A 139 -32.29 14.02 -13.57
N SER A 140 -31.25 14.76 -13.99
CA SER A 140 -31.28 16.23 -14.09
C SER A 140 -31.69 16.78 -15.45
N SER A 141 -31.95 15.97 -16.48
CA SER A 141 -32.19 16.46 -17.85
C SER A 141 -33.67 16.73 -18.20
N SER A 142 -34.62 16.71 -17.25
CA SER A 142 -36.07 16.81 -17.54
C SER A 142 -36.79 18.11 -17.13
N ILE A 143 -36.09 19.24 -16.96
CA ILE A 143 -36.76 20.55 -16.76
C ILE A 143 -36.20 21.63 -17.68
N THR A 144 -36.49 21.53 -18.99
CA THR A 144 -36.53 22.74 -19.83
C THR A 144 -37.91 23.40 -19.69
N PRO A 145 -38.03 24.65 -19.21
CA PRO A 145 -39.32 25.33 -19.17
C PRO A 145 -39.81 25.58 -20.60
N LYS A 146 -40.91 24.92 -20.98
CA LYS A 146 -41.59 25.15 -22.26
C LYS A 146 -42.22 26.55 -22.25
N PRO A 147 -41.91 27.44 -23.20
CA PRO A 147 -42.58 28.73 -23.28
C PRO A 147 -44.09 28.51 -23.53
N PRO A 148 -44.97 29.29 -22.89
CA PRO A 148 -46.42 29.12 -23.01
C PRO A 148 -46.88 29.36 -24.47
N PRO A 149 -47.98 28.72 -24.90
CA PRO A 149 -48.47 28.84 -26.27
C PRO A 149 -48.84 30.29 -26.58
N ARG A 150 -48.23 30.86 -27.62
CA ARG A 150 -48.51 32.21 -28.09
C ARG A 150 -49.95 32.26 -28.61
N ARG A 151 -50.86 32.88 -27.86
CA ARG A 151 -52.22 33.17 -28.33
C ARG A 151 -52.15 34.04 -29.59
N GLN A 152 -52.75 33.57 -30.68
CA GLN A 152 -52.85 34.35 -31.91
C GLN A 152 -53.83 35.51 -31.69
N ASN A 153 -53.38 36.72 -32.01
CA ASN A 153 -54.16 37.94 -31.80
C ASN A 153 -55.39 37.95 -32.74
N PRO A 154 -56.60 38.26 -32.24
CA PRO A 154 -57.84 38.18 -33.03
C PRO A 154 -57.92 39.16 -34.21
N PHE A 155 -57.02 40.14 -34.27
CA PHE A 155 -56.98 41.17 -35.32
C PHE A 155 -56.23 40.76 -36.59
N ASN A 156 -55.62 39.58 -36.64
CA ASN A 156 -54.94 39.09 -37.84
C ASN A 156 -55.86 38.17 -38.66
N ARG A 157 -56.91 38.76 -39.25
CA ARG A 157 -57.85 38.07 -40.16
C ARG A 157 -57.45 38.36 -41.60
N VAL A 158 -56.67 37.47 -42.22
CA VAL A 158 -56.39 37.55 -43.66
C VAL A 158 -57.62 37.04 -44.43
N ALA A 159 -58.11 37.85 -45.36
CA ALA A 159 -59.27 37.56 -46.20
C ALA A 159 -59.06 36.40 -47.18
N PRO A 160 -60.11 35.69 -47.64
CA PRO A 160 -59.95 34.55 -48.54
C PRO A 160 -59.74 34.98 -50.00
N ALA A 161 -58.79 34.36 -50.69
CA ALA A 161 -58.60 34.47 -52.13
C ALA A 161 -59.23 33.26 -52.86
N PRO A 162 -59.72 33.43 -54.11
CA PRO A 162 -60.50 32.43 -54.85
C PRO A 162 -59.61 31.34 -55.53
N PRO A 163 -60.22 30.25 -56.04
CA PRO A 163 -59.51 29.02 -56.43
C PRO A 163 -59.24 28.92 -57.93
N VAL A 164 -58.26 28.09 -58.34
CA VAL A 164 -58.23 27.12 -59.48
C VAL A 164 -56.77 26.80 -59.92
N PRO A 165 -56.47 25.73 -60.69
CA PRO A 165 -56.42 24.33 -60.24
C PRO A 165 -55.14 23.56 -60.70
N SER A 166 -54.94 22.37 -60.11
CA SER A 166 -54.48 21.08 -60.69
C SER A 166 -53.43 21.09 -61.84
N SER A 167 -52.32 20.36 -61.83
CA SER A 167 -52.19 18.91 -61.62
C SER A 167 -50.71 18.48 -61.71
N LYS A 168 -50.34 17.41 -60.98
CA LYS A 168 -49.51 16.23 -61.36
C LYS A 168 -48.29 16.44 -62.29
N GLU A 169 -47.10 15.88 -62.08
CA GLU A 169 -46.77 14.55 -61.58
C GLU A 169 -45.24 14.42 -61.36
N GLN A 170 -44.87 13.77 -60.25
CA GLN A 170 -43.83 12.73 -60.08
C GLN A 170 -42.49 12.81 -60.84
N SER A 171 -41.38 12.84 -60.08
CA SER A 171 -40.43 11.71 -60.01
C SER A 171 -39.43 11.86 -58.84
N ARG A 172 -39.23 10.74 -58.15
CA ARG A 172 -38.29 10.40 -57.04
C ARG A 172 -36.91 9.98 -57.62
N PRO A 173 -35.92 9.49 -56.84
CA PRO A 173 -35.58 9.68 -55.41
C PRO A 173 -34.06 9.87 -55.16
N CYS A 174 -33.65 10.22 -53.93
CA CYS A 174 -32.46 9.61 -53.30
C CYS A 174 -32.63 9.59 -51.77
N GLN A 175 -32.49 8.39 -51.21
CA GLN A 175 -32.86 8.00 -49.85
C GLN A 175 -31.68 8.11 -48.89
N LYS A 176 -31.97 8.47 -47.63
CA LYS A 176 -31.08 8.30 -46.48
C LYS A 176 -31.32 6.93 -45.81
N SER A 177 -30.23 6.43 -45.24
CA SER A 177 -29.93 5.11 -44.68
C SER A 177 -30.95 4.53 -43.68
N PRO A 178 -31.00 3.19 -43.55
CA PRO A 178 -31.67 2.51 -42.46
C PRO A 178 -30.71 2.01 -41.36
N ALA A 179 -31.34 1.65 -40.25
CA ALA A 179 -30.83 1.30 -38.93
C ALA A 179 -30.21 -0.11 -38.78
N GLU A 180 -29.69 -0.36 -37.57
CA GLU A 180 -29.14 -1.61 -37.00
C GLU A 180 -30.01 -2.87 -37.20
N PRO A 181 -29.44 -4.07 -36.95
CA PRO A 181 -29.85 -4.77 -35.70
C PRO A 181 -28.80 -5.69 -35.02
N SER A 182 -28.93 -5.77 -33.69
CA SER A 182 -29.00 -6.94 -32.79
C SER A 182 -28.10 -8.20 -32.93
N SER A 183 -27.53 -8.56 -31.76
CA SER A 183 -27.30 -9.91 -31.18
C SER A 183 -26.28 -10.86 -31.82
N SER A 184 -25.24 -11.21 -31.06
CA SER A 184 -25.07 -12.59 -30.54
C SER A 184 -23.82 -12.71 -29.67
N SER A 185 -24.01 -13.46 -28.60
CA SER A 185 -23.01 -14.04 -27.70
C SER A 185 -22.03 -14.93 -28.43
N GLU A 186 -20.73 -14.80 -28.14
CA GLU A 186 -19.82 -15.94 -28.19
C GLU A 186 -18.70 -15.77 -27.16
N ALA A 187 -18.67 -16.74 -26.25
CA ALA A 187 -17.58 -16.95 -25.32
C ALA A 187 -16.34 -17.39 -26.09
N THR A 188 -15.17 -16.86 -25.75
CA THR A 188 -13.90 -17.55 -26.00
C THR A 188 -12.90 -17.22 -24.91
N SER A 189 -12.71 -18.24 -24.08
CA SER A 189 -11.45 -18.75 -23.57
C SER A 189 -10.49 -17.75 -22.93
N GLY A 190 -10.39 -17.89 -21.61
CA GLY A 190 -9.28 -17.40 -20.82
C GLY A 190 -7.95 -17.74 -21.47
N SER A 191 -7.14 -16.70 -21.63
CA SER A 191 -5.70 -16.83 -21.58
C SER A 191 -5.28 -16.16 -20.29
N GLN A 192 -5.09 -16.99 -19.26
CA GLN A 192 -4.27 -16.64 -18.11
C GLN A 192 -2.89 -16.31 -18.67
N GLN A 193 -2.65 -15.04 -18.98
CA GLN A 193 -1.28 -14.56 -19.01
C GLN A 193 -0.85 -14.52 -17.55
N ASN A 194 -0.22 -15.64 -17.18
CA ASN A 194 0.64 -15.79 -16.03
C ASN A 194 1.57 -14.59 -15.99
N ILE A 195 1.18 -13.54 -15.26
CA ILE A 195 2.09 -12.51 -14.81
C ILE A 195 2.97 -13.25 -13.81
N GLN A 196 4.04 -13.84 -14.34
CA GLN A 196 5.14 -14.38 -13.58
C GLN A 196 5.47 -13.32 -12.53
N GLN A 197 5.26 -13.65 -11.26
CA GLN A 197 5.69 -12.83 -10.14
C GLN A 197 7.14 -12.41 -10.43
N PRO A 198 7.48 -11.12 -10.51
CA PRO A 198 8.88 -10.76 -10.57
C PRO A 198 9.49 -11.27 -9.26
N GLU A 199 10.66 -11.88 -9.37
CA GLU A 199 11.42 -12.59 -8.34
C GLU A 199 11.89 -11.65 -7.20
N THR A 200 10.96 -10.96 -6.53
CA THR A 200 11.22 -10.02 -5.44
C THR A 200 11.54 -10.74 -4.14
N ASP A 201 11.06 -11.98 -4.00
CA ASP A 201 11.23 -12.82 -2.81
C ASP A 201 12.71 -13.14 -2.54
N GLY A 202 13.53 -13.28 -3.58
CA GLY A 202 14.97 -13.48 -3.44
C GLY A 202 15.74 -12.19 -3.10
N PHE A 203 15.29 -11.05 -3.62
CA PHE A 203 15.98 -9.77 -3.49
C PHE A 203 15.85 -9.18 -2.08
N PHE A 204 14.63 -9.08 -1.55
CA PHE A 204 14.39 -8.56 -0.20
C PHE A 204 14.96 -9.50 0.87
N LYS A 205 14.96 -10.81 0.61
CA LYS A 205 15.58 -11.84 1.46
C LYS A 205 17.10 -11.66 1.56
N SER A 206 17.80 -11.43 0.44
CA SER A 206 19.24 -11.13 0.46
C SER A 206 19.54 -9.85 1.25
N ILE A 207 18.69 -8.82 1.13
CA ILE A 207 18.86 -7.55 1.88
C ILE A 207 18.63 -7.76 3.39
N HIS A 208 17.58 -8.48 3.79
CA HIS A 208 17.33 -8.80 5.21
C HIS A 208 18.47 -9.65 5.80
N GLU A 209 19.00 -10.59 5.03
CA GLU A 209 20.08 -11.46 5.46
C GLU A 209 21.44 -10.73 5.50
N GLU A 210 21.73 -9.87 4.52
CA GLU A 210 22.96 -9.07 4.45
C GLU A 210 22.96 -7.97 5.53
N LEU A 211 21.89 -7.19 5.65
CA LEU A 211 21.78 -6.09 6.64
C LEU A 211 21.52 -6.59 8.06
N GLY A 212 20.79 -7.70 8.23
CA GLY A 212 20.54 -8.30 9.53
C GLY A 212 21.76 -9.02 10.12
N LYS A 213 22.65 -9.55 9.26
CA LYS A 213 23.89 -10.23 9.68
C LYS A 213 25.09 -9.28 9.74
N SER A 214 25.21 -8.27 8.89
CA SER A 214 26.37 -7.36 8.85
C SER A 214 26.51 -6.54 10.14
N PHE A 215 25.44 -5.88 10.58
CA PHE A 215 25.48 -5.03 11.78
C PHE A 215 25.63 -5.83 13.09
N VAL A 216 24.96 -6.99 13.18
CA VAL A 216 25.06 -7.87 14.35
C VAL A 216 26.45 -8.52 14.45
N LYS A 217 27.04 -8.97 13.33
CA LYS A 217 28.40 -9.54 13.32
C LYS A 217 29.47 -8.49 13.61
N GLU A 218 29.35 -7.30 13.04
CA GLU A 218 30.31 -6.21 13.22
C GLU A 218 30.33 -5.69 14.67
N LYS A 219 29.16 -5.56 15.32
CA LYS A 219 29.09 -5.16 16.74
C LYS A 219 29.53 -6.27 17.70
N ASN A 220 29.23 -7.54 17.39
CA ASN A 220 29.76 -8.67 18.16
C ASN A 220 31.29 -8.73 18.04
N ARG A 221 31.85 -8.51 16.84
CA ARG A 221 33.29 -8.42 16.60
C ARG A 221 33.94 -7.33 17.47
N ARG A 222 33.41 -6.11 17.45
CA ARG A 222 33.91 -4.98 18.28
C ARG A 222 33.79 -5.26 19.79
N LYS A 223 32.73 -5.94 20.25
CA LYS A 223 32.60 -6.38 21.65
C LYS A 223 33.65 -7.43 22.05
N THR A 224 33.94 -8.40 21.19
CA THR A 224 35.04 -9.35 21.43
C THR A 224 36.41 -8.65 21.44
N GLU A 225 36.63 -7.69 20.55
CA GLU A 225 37.89 -6.93 20.49
C GLU A 225 38.08 -6.09 21.75
N GLU A 226 37.07 -5.33 22.21
CA GLU A 226 37.16 -4.55 23.46
C GLU A 226 37.37 -5.42 24.72
N VAL A 227 36.76 -6.60 24.79
CA VAL A 227 36.96 -7.54 25.91
C VAL A 227 38.36 -8.13 25.90
N THR A 228 38.95 -8.31 24.71
CA THR A 228 40.31 -8.85 24.54
C THR A 228 41.35 -7.78 24.90
N THR A 229 41.19 -6.54 24.42
CA THR A 229 42.08 -5.42 24.76
C THR A 229 42.09 -5.13 26.27
N LYS A 230 40.93 -5.23 26.94
CA LYS A 230 40.86 -5.04 28.41
C LYS A 230 41.55 -6.17 29.20
N LYS A 231 41.51 -7.41 28.69
CA LYS A 231 42.23 -8.54 29.31
C LYS A 231 43.74 -8.44 29.10
N GLU A 232 44.19 -8.03 27.92
CA GLU A 232 45.62 -7.83 27.64
C GLU A 232 46.19 -6.67 28.47
N ALA A 233 45.47 -5.54 28.58
CA ALA A 233 45.89 -4.42 29.43
C ALA A 233 46.07 -4.85 30.90
N SER A 234 45.17 -5.68 31.44
CA SER A 234 45.27 -6.18 32.83
C SER A 234 46.39 -7.21 33.07
N LEU A 235 47.02 -7.74 32.01
CA LEU A 235 48.09 -8.74 32.09
C LEU A 235 49.49 -8.12 32.00
N ILE A 236 49.57 -6.84 31.61
CA ILE A 236 50.83 -6.09 31.47
C ILE A 236 51.16 -5.28 32.76
N ASP A 237 50.19 -5.15 33.67
CA ASP A 237 50.32 -4.45 34.97
C ASP A 237 50.67 -5.38 36.16
N LEU A 238 51.17 -6.60 35.90
CA LEU A 238 51.64 -7.60 36.88
C LEU A 238 53.11 -7.98 36.61
#